data_AF-A0AAV9H7C5-F1
#
_entry.id   AF-A0AAV9H7C5-F1
#
_cell.length_a   1.000
_cell.length_b   1.000
_cell.length_c   1.000
_cell.angle_alpha   90.00
_cell.angle_beta   90.00
_cell.angle_gamma   90.00
#
_symmetry.space_group_name_H-M   'P 1'
#
loop_
_entity.id
_entity.type
_entity.pdbx_description
1 polymer ?
#
loop_
_entity_poly.entity_id
_entity_poly.type
_entity_poly.pdbx_seq_one_letter_code
_entity_poly.pdbx_strand_id
1 'polypeptide(L)'
;MLARAVTRAVPAQRQIVARRGFQTTRAQMSSPYHYPEGPYSNLPFNTKTRFFGLRYWGFMATGFALPFGIAGASISRFLVWGLECMRREAGDVDGREGGGGVWGE
;
A
#
# COMPACT_ATOMS: atom_id res chain seq x y z
N MET A 1 -22.00 11.59 -52.48
CA MET A 1 -20.83 10.80 -52.94
C MET A 1 -20.41 9.88 -51.81
N LEU A 2 -20.62 8.57 -51.98
CA LEU A 2 -20.28 7.54 -51.00
C LEU A 2 -18.80 7.17 -51.18
N ALA A 3 -17.93 7.61 -50.28
CA ALA A 3 -16.52 7.21 -50.28
C ALA A 3 -16.28 6.10 -49.25
N ARG A 4 -16.07 4.90 -49.78
CA ARG A 4 -15.63 3.69 -49.08
C ARG A 4 -14.15 3.83 -48.72
N ALA A 5 -13.75 3.74 -47.45
CA ALA A 5 -12.39 3.31 -47.11
C ALA A 5 -12.19 2.87 -45.65
N VAL A 6 -12.12 1.54 -45.50
CA VAL A 6 -11.14 0.79 -44.71
C VAL A 6 -11.11 1.02 -43.20
N THR A 7 -11.81 0.12 -42.49
CA THR A 7 -11.39 -0.40 -41.19
C THR A 7 -9.97 -0.98 -41.33
N ARG A 8 -8.95 -0.17 -41.03
CA ARG A 8 -7.62 -0.73 -40.75
C ARG A 8 -7.74 -1.44 -39.42
N ALA A 9 -7.98 -2.75 -39.46
CA ALA A 9 -7.49 -3.63 -38.43
C ALA A 9 -5.99 -3.32 -38.29
N VAL A 10 -5.64 -2.49 -37.31
CA VAL A 10 -4.26 -2.44 -36.84
C VAL A 10 -4.05 -3.84 -36.28
N PRO A 11 -3.21 -4.71 -36.88
CA PRO A 11 -2.63 -5.75 -36.05
C PRO A 11 -1.96 -4.97 -34.94
N ALA A 12 -2.55 -4.96 -33.73
CA ALA A 12 -1.85 -4.44 -32.56
C ALA A 12 -0.53 -5.16 -32.61
N GLN A 13 0.50 -4.39 -32.97
CA GLN A 13 1.79 -4.87 -33.41
C GLN A 13 2.14 -5.96 -32.41
N ARG A 14 2.14 -7.23 -32.82
CA ARG A 14 2.82 -8.25 -32.02
C ARG A 14 4.20 -7.65 -31.94
N GLN A 15 4.53 -7.06 -30.80
CA GLN A 15 5.87 -6.68 -30.46
C GLN A 15 6.59 -8.02 -30.50
N ILE A 16 7.07 -8.38 -31.69
CA ILE A 16 8.30 -9.10 -31.86
C ILE A 16 9.24 -8.19 -31.10
N VAL A 17 9.37 -8.47 -29.81
CA VAL A 17 10.45 -7.95 -29.00
C VAL A 17 11.65 -8.43 -29.78
N ALA A 18 12.21 -7.51 -30.58
CA ALA A 18 13.50 -7.65 -31.19
C ALA A 18 14.37 -8.24 -30.09
N ARG A 19 15.03 -9.36 -30.38
CA ARG A 19 15.97 -10.05 -29.51
C ARG A 19 17.01 -9.03 -29.06
N ARG A 20 16.70 -8.21 -28.05
CA ARG A 20 17.56 -7.14 -27.54
C ARG A 20 18.81 -7.87 -27.10
N GLY A 21 19.93 -7.51 -27.73
CA GLY A 21 21.14 -8.31 -27.81
C GLY A 21 21.44 -9.05 -26.51
N PHE A 22 21.50 -10.37 -26.61
CA PHE A 22 22.05 -11.24 -25.58
C PHE A 22 23.50 -10.80 -25.32
N GLN A 23 23.67 -9.83 -24.42
CA GLN A 23 24.96 -9.56 -23.82
C GLN A 23 25.11 -10.61 -22.72
N THR A 24 25.71 -11.74 -23.07
CA THR A 24 26.27 -12.63 -22.06
C THR A 24 27.57 -12.00 -21.63
N THR A 25 27.56 -11.16 -20.58
CA THR A 25 28.79 -10.97 -19.82
C THR A 25 29.28 -12.36 -19.45
N ARG A 26 30.49 -12.73 -19.88
CA ARG A 26 31.09 -14.03 -19.55
C ARG A 26 31.01 -14.18 -18.04
N ALA A 27 30.35 -15.23 -17.55
CA ALA A 27 30.24 -15.49 -16.13
C ALA A 27 31.64 -15.52 -15.51
N GLN A 28 31.98 -14.51 -14.71
CA GLN A 28 33.26 -14.44 -14.02
C GLN A 28 33.12 -15.24 -12.72
N MET A 29 32.98 -16.56 -12.87
CA MET A 29 32.71 -17.51 -11.78
C MET A 29 33.93 -17.77 -10.87
N SER A 30 35.02 -17.01 -11.05
CA SER A 30 36.31 -17.27 -10.39
C SER A 30 36.41 -16.71 -8.97
N SER A 31 35.31 -16.20 -8.40
CA SER A 31 35.28 -15.66 -7.05
C SER A 31 34.60 -16.66 -6.09
N PRO A 32 35.17 -16.91 -4.89
CA PRO A 32 34.58 -17.82 -3.89
C PRO A 32 33.12 -17.51 -3.49
N TYR A 33 32.68 -16.28 -3.71
CA TYR A 33 31.29 -15.86 -3.46
C TYR A 33 30.53 -15.80 -4.78
N HIS A 34 30.05 -16.96 -5.20
CA HIS A 34 29.33 -17.08 -6.46
C HIS A 34 27.85 -17.30 -6.20
N TYR A 35 27.07 -16.24 -6.41
CA TYR A 35 25.63 -16.29 -6.27
C TYR A 35 25.00 -16.94 -7.49
N PRO A 36 23.84 -17.59 -7.32
CA PRO A 36 23.11 -18.13 -8.45
C PRO A 36 22.83 -16.99 -9.43
N GLU A 37 23.24 -17.20 -10.67
CA GLU A 37 23.09 -16.28 -11.77
C GLU A 37 22.06 -16.88 -12.74
N GLY A 38 20.97 -16.15 -12.95
CA GLY A 38 19.88 -16.62 -13.80
C GLY A 38 18.60 -15.81 -13.59
N PRO A 39 17.60 -16.00 -14.46
CA PRO A 39 16.30 -15.39 -14.26
C PRO A 39 15.75 -15.74 -12.86
N TYR A 40 15.29 -14.73 -12.13
CA TYR A 40 14.74 -14.83 -10.77
C TYR A 40 15.75 -15.07 -9.64
N SER A 41 17.04 -15.20 -9.90
CA SER A 41 18.05 -15.39 -8.84
C SER A 41 18.43 -14.11 -8.09
N ASN A 42 18.14 -12.94 -8.69
CA ASN A 42 18.37 -11.62 -8.09
C ASN A 42 17.18 -11.09 -7.29
N LEU A 43 16.07 -11.83 -7.22
CA LEU A 43 14.87 -11.38 -6.53
C LEU A 43 14.88 -11.85 -5.07
N PRO A 44 14.60 -10.96 -4.10
CA PRO A 44 14.51 -11.34 -2.69
C PRO A 44 13.23 -12.15 -2.37
N PHE A 45 12.40 -12.47 -3.36
CA PHE A 45 11.16 -13.23 -3.20
C PHE A 45 10.96 -14.22 -4.36
N ASN A 46 10.27 -15.33 -4.07
CA ASN A 46 10.03 -16.41 -5.03
C ASN A 46 8.79 -16.16 -5.89
N THR A 47 9.00 -16.00 -7.20
CA THR A 47 7.94 -15.79 -8.22
C THR A 47 7.26 -17.08 -8.69
N LYS A 48 7.85 -18.26 -8.42
CA LYS A 48 7.39 -19.56 -8.92
C LYS A 48 6.34 -20.24 -8.04
N THR A 49 5.86 -19.56 -7.00
CA THR A 49 4.83 -20.12 -6.11
C THR A 49 3.45 -20.05 -6.77
N ARG A 50 2.60 -21.08 -6.57
CA ARG A 50 1.20 -21.11 -7.09
C ARG A 50 0.40 -19.87 -6.68
N PHE A 51 0.71 -19.32 -5.51
CA PHE A 51 0.03 -18.17 -4.92
C PHE A 51 0.80 -16.85 -5.08
N PHE A 52 1.77 -16.77 -6.00
CA PHE A 52 2.55 -15.56 -6.21
C PHE A 52 1.66 -14.33 -6.52
N GLY A 53 0.64 -14.50 -7.38
CA GLY A 53 -0.28 -13.42 -7.72
C GLY A 53 -1.01 -12.86 -6.48
N LEU A 54 -1.51 -13.73 -5.60
CA LEU A 54 -2.18 -13.31 -4.37
C LEU A 54 -1.22 -12.58 -3.43
N ARG A 55 0.00 -13.10 -3.25
CA ARG A 55 1.03 -12.48 -2.39
C ARG A 55 1.45 -11.11 -2.91
N TYR A 56 1.64 -11.00 -4.23
CA TYR A 56 2.01 -9.75 -4.89
C TYR A 56 0.93 -8.69 -4.73
N TRP A 57 -0.33 -9.01 -5.06
CA TRP A 57 -1.44 -8.08 -4.90
C TRP A 57 -1.73 -7.74 -3.45
N GLY A 58 -1.61 -8.71 -2.53
CA GLY A 58 -1.72 -8.47 -1.10
C GLY A 58 -0.67 -7.48 -0.58
N PHE A 59 0.59 -7.63 -1.01
CA PHE A 59 1.66 -6.69 -0.66
C PHE A 59 1.36 -5.27 -1.18
N MET A 60 0.94 -5.14 -2.44
CA MET A 60 0.61 -3.85 -3.04
C MET A 60 -0.61 -3.19 -2.36
N ALA A 61 -1.68 -3.97 -2.14
CA ALA A 61 -2.88 -3.49 -1.46
C ALA A 61 -2.57 -3.04 -0.03
N THR A 62 -1.72 -3.77 0.69
CA THR A 62 -1.32 -3.41 2.06
C THR A 62 -0.54 -2.11 2.07
N GLY A 63 0.48 -1.96 1.22
CA GLY A 63 1.26 -0.72 1.14
C GLY A 63 0.41 0.49 0.74
N PHE A 64 -0.55 0.29 -0.16
CA PHE A 64 -1.50 1.34 -0.57
C PHE A 64 -2.51 1.69 0.52
N ALA A 65 -3.06 0.69 1.22
CA ALA A 65 -4.06 0.88 2.27
C ALA A 65 -3.47 1.38 3.59
N LEU A 66 -2.17 1.18 3.83
CA LEU A 66 -1.47 1.55 5.07
C LEU A 66 -1.73 3.00 5.52
N PRO A 67 -1.54 4.05 4.68
CA PRO A 67 -1.79 5.43 5.11
C PRO A 67 -3.24 5.67 5.52
N PHE A 68 -4.21 5.04 4.85
CA PHE A 68 -5.63 5.16 5.18
C PHE A 68 -6.00 4.44 6.46
N GLY A 69 -5.40 3.27 6.71
CA GLY A 69 -5.55 2.54 7.97
C GLY A 69 -5.02 3.35 9.16
N ILE A 70 -3.85 3.99 9.01
CA ILE A 70 -3.28 4.86 10.04
C ILE A 70 -4.18 6.08 10.27
N ALA A 71 -4.60 6.76 9.22
CA ALA A 71 -5.48 7.92 9.33
C ALA A 71 -6.80 7.58 10.05
N GLY A 72 -7.45 6.47 9.69
CA GLY A 72 -8.65 5.99 10.37
C GLY A 72 -8.41 5.70 11.86
N ALA A 73 -7.31 5.03 12.20
CA ALA A 73 -6.96 4.75 13.59
C ALA A 73 -6.68 6.04 14.39
N SER A 74 -6.00 7.01 13.79
CA SER A 74 -5.72 8.32 14.39
C SER A 74 -7.01 9.10 14.65
N ILE A 75 -7.93 9.14 13.69
CA ILE A 75 -9.24 9.81 13.84
C ILE A 75 -10.04 9.14 14.96
N SER A 76 -10.17 7.82 14.93
CA SER A 76 -10.92 7.09 15.96
C SER A 76 -10.35 7.31 17.37
N ARG A 77 -9.02 7.33 17.52
CA ARG A 77 -8.37 7.63 18.80
C ARG A 77 -8.67 9.05 19.28
N PHE A 78 -8.64 10.02 18.37
CA PHE A 78 -8.99 11.41 18.70
C PHE A 78 -10.45 11.56 19.12
N LEU A 79 -11.37 10.90 18.40
CA LEU A 79 -12.80 10.94 18.70
C LEU A 79 -13.13 10.27 20.04
N VAL A 80 -12.53 9.12 20.35
CA VAL A 80 -12.71 8.45 21.64
C VAL A 80 -12.19 9.33 22.79
N TRP A 81 -11.00 9.92 22.64
CA TRP A 81 -10.47 10.84 23.63
C TRP A 81 -11.38 12.08 23.82
N GLY A 82 -11.87 12.67 22.73
CA GLY A 82 -12.81 13.79 22.79
C GLY A 82 -14.14 13.42 23.47
N LEU A 83 -14.67 12.23 23.21
CA LEU A 83 -15.88 11.73 23.88
C LEU A 83 -15.64 11.52 25.39
N GLU A 84 -14.48 11.00 25.77
CA GLU A 84 -14.09 10.85 27.17
C GLU A 84 -13.92 12.20 27.88
N CYS A 85 -13.36 13.21 27.21
CA CYS A 85 -13.31 14.58 27.72
C CYS A 85 -14.73 15.13 27.98
N MET A 86 -15.62 15.06 26.99
CA MET A 86 -17.01 15.52 27.15
C MET A 86 -17.76 14.75 28.25
N ARG A 87 -17.51 13.44 28.39
CA ARG A 87 -18.10 12.63 29.46
C ARG A 87 -17.61 13.05 30.85
N ARG A 88 -16.33 13.42 30.99
CA ARG A 88 -15.78 13.92 32.27
C ARG A 88 -16.36 15.27 32.63
N GLU A 89 -16.48 16.17 31.67
CA GLU A 89 -17.07 17.51 31.87
C GLU A 89 -18.54 17.41 32.29
N ALA A 90 -19.33 16.54 31.65
CA ALA A 90 -20.72 16.31 32.02
C ALA A 90 -20.88 15.79 33.45
N GLY A 91 -19.94 14.97 33.94
CA GLY A 91 -19.96 14.46 35.32
C GLY A 91 -19.55 15.50 36.38
N ASP A 92 -18.79 16.53 36.01
CA ASP A 92 -18.36 17.59 36.94
C ASP A 92 -19.46 18.64 37.19
N VAL A 93 -20.40 18.80 36.25
CA VAL A 93 -21.54 19.74 36.37
C VAL A 93 -22.53 19.28 37.44
N ASP A 94 -22.83 17.98 37.52
CA ASP A 94 -23.68 17.40 38.58
C ASP A 94 -23.07 17.58 39.99
N GLY A 95 -21.75 17.75 40.09
CA GLY A 95 -21.05 18.02 41.35
C GLY A 95 -21.09 19.49 41.80
N ARG A 96 -21.38 20.44 40.90
CA ARG A 96 -21.37 21.88 41.19
C ARG A 96 -22.69 22.41 41.78
N GLU A 97 -23.79 21.67 41.68
CA GLU A 97 -25.08 22.10 42.24
C GLU A 97 -25.17 21.98 43.77
N GLY A 98 -24.16 21.40 44.44
CA GLY A 98 -24.10 21.29 45.91
C GLY A 98 -23.37 22.44 46.65
N GLY A 99 -22.82 23.42 45.93
CA GLY A 99 -21.92 24.44 46.48
C GLY A 99 -22.53 25.84 46.60
N GLY A 100 -23.70 25.96 47.24
CA GLY A 100 -24.25 27.26 47.62
C GLY A 100 -23.31 28.00 48.58
N GLY A 101 -22.90 29.20 48.18
CA GLY A 101 -21.83 29.97 48.82
C GLY A 101 -22.09 30.33 50.28
N VAL A 102 -21.10 30.01 51.11
CA VAL A 102 -20.83 30.72 52.36
C VAL A 102 -20.32 32.11 51.96
N TRP A 103 -21.23 33.08 51.91
CA TRP A 103 -20.85 34.48 52.00
C TRP A 103 -20.57 34.76 53.47
N GLY A 104 -19.30 35.01 53.78
CA GLY A 104 -18.89 35.40 55.11
C GLY A 104 -19.39 36.79 55.45
N GLU A 105 -20.04 36.90 56.61
CA GLU A 105 -19.92 37.98 57.60
C GLU A 105 -20.07 37.35 59.00
#